data_AF-A0A354SHK2-F1
#
_entry.id   AF-A0A354SHK2-F1
#
_cell.length_a   1.000
_cell.length_b   1.000
_cell.length_c   1.000
_cell.angle_alpha   90.00
_cell.angle_beta   90.00
_cell.angle_gamma   90.00
#
_symmetry.space_group_name_H-M   'P 1'
#
loop_
_entity.id
_entity.type
_entity.pdbx_description
1 polymer ?
#
loop_
_entity_poly.entity_id
_entity_poly.type
_entity_poly.pdbx_seq_one_letter_code
_entity_poly.pdbx_strand_id
1 'polypeptide(L)'
;MKIHPTAIVAADARLEDGVEIGPYSIIGSEVKIGKNTVIGPHTVIDDYTHIGEGCRIFQFCSIGAPPQDLKFGGEKTRVVIGNFNTIREFVTIHRSTLAD
;
A
#
# COMPACT_ATOMS: atom_id res chain seq x y z
N MET A 1 -7.38 -10.56 -11.63
CA MET A 1 -7.34 -9.95 -10.27
C MET A 1 -8.16 -10.83 -9.34
N LYS A 2 -7.78 -10.93 -8.07
CA LYS A 2 -8.49 -11.71 -7.06
C LYS A 2 -8.58 -10.90 -5.77
N ILE A 3 -9.70 -10.22 -5.58
CA ILE A 3 -9.95 -9.35 -4.42
C ILE A 3 -10.93 -10.08 -3.51
N HIS A 4 -10.53 -10.31 -2.25
CA HIS A 4 -11.43 -10.92 -1.29
C HIS A 4 -12.66 -10.02 -1.05
N PRO A 5 -13.89 -10.56 -0.92
CA PRO A 5 -15.11 -9.75 -0.77
C PRO A 5 -15.14 -8.81 0.44
N THR A 6 -14.31 -9.06 1.45
CA THR A 6 -14.19 -8.23 2.66
C THR A 6 -13.06 -7.20 2.60
N ALA A 7 -12.28 -7.19 1.51
CA ALA A 7 -11.29 -6.14 1.29
C ALA A 7 -12.02 -4.84 0.90
N ILE A 8 -11.53 -3.72 1.42
CA ILE A 8 -12.04 -2.39 1.09
C ILE A 8 -11.03 -1.72 0.16
N VAL A 9 -11.45 -1.40 -1.05
CA VAL A 9 -10.59 -0.82 -2.09
C VAL A 9 -11.22 0.49 -2.56
N ALA A 10 -10.46 1.58 -2.49
CA ALA A 10 -10.91 2.87 -3.01
C ALA A 10 -11.20 2.78 -4.51
N ALA A 11 -12.22 3.52 -4.97
CA ALA A 11 -12.72 3.42 -6.34
C ALA A 11 -11.70 3.88 -7.41
N ASP A 12 -10.74 4.72 -7.02
CA ASP A 12 -9.69 5.27 -7.87
C ASP A 12 -8.35 4.51 -7.76
N ALA A 13 -8.27 3.48 -6.92
CA ALA A 13 -7.10 2.62 -6.83
C ALA A 13 -6.87 1.87 -8.16
N ARG A 14 -5.61 1.81 -8.60
CA ARG A 14 -5.22 1.20 -9.88
C ARG A 14 -4.50 -0.11 -9.62
N LEU A 15 -5.16 -1.21 -9.94
CA LEU A 15 -4.65 -2.57 -9.73
C LEU A 15 -4.39 -3.21 -11.10
N GLU A 16 -3.17 -3.67 -11.32
CA GLU A 16 -2.81 -4.35 -12.56
C GLU A 16 -3.21 -5.84 -12.57
N ASP A 17 -2.98 -6.50 -13.70
CA ASP A 17 -3.32 -7.91 -13.90
C ASP A 17 -2.62 -8.82 -12.88
N GLY A 18 -3.34 -9.85 -12.42
CA GLY A 18 -2.80 -10.82 -11.47
C GLY A 18 -2.68 -10.32 -10.01
N VAL A 19 -3.03 -9.07 -9.71
CA VAL A 19 -3.05 -8.59 -8.31
C VAL A 19 -4.03 -9.41 -7.46
N GLU A 20 -3.57 -9.81 -6.27
CA GLU A 20 -4.37 -10.48 -5.25
C GLU A 20 -4.44 -9.63 -3.97
N ILE A 21 -5.64 -9.48 -3.39
CA ILE A 21 -5.87 -8.74 -2.15
C ILE A 21 -6.60 -9.64 -1.16
N GLY A 22 -5.95 -9.89 -0.01
CA GLY A 22 -6.46 -10.71 1.08
C GLY A 22 -7.64 -10.10 1.84
N PRO A 23 -8.33 -10.92 2.66
CA PRO A 23 -9.47 -10.48 3.45
C PRO A 23 -9.10 -9.33 4.40
N TYR A 24 -10.04 -8.40 4.58
CA TYR A 24 -9.96 -7.29 5.53
C TYR A 24 -8.79 -6.31 5.31
N SER A 25 -8.16 -6.38 4.14
CA SER A 25 -7.17 -5.38 3.74
C SER A 25 -7.84 -4.12 3.23
N ILE A 26 -7.19 -2.98 3.46
CA ILE A 26 -7.68 -1.66 3.07
C ILE A 26 -6.69 -1.08 2.07
N ILE A 27 -7.19 -0.68 0.91
CA ILE A 27 -6.42 0.00 -0.15
C ILE A 27 -7.01 1.41 -0.34
N GLY A 28 -6.21 2.42 -0.05
CA GLY A 28 -6.55 3.84 -0.12
C GLY A 28 -6.62 4.40 -1.54
N SER A 29 -6.95 5.69 -1.61
CA SER A 29 -7.06 6.50 -2.82
C SER A 29 -5.68 6.77 -3.44
N GLU A 30 -5.64 6.94 -4.76
CA GLU A 30 -4.40 7.16 -5.53
C GLU A 30 -3.32 6.06 -5.33
N VAL A 31 -3.73 4.87 -4.86
CA VAL A 31 -2.84 3.71 -4.76
C VAL A 31 -2.65 3.05 -6.13
N LYS A 32 -1.42 2.60 -6.40
CA LYS A 32 -1.08 1.81 -7.59
C LYS A 32 -0.39 0.52 -7.19
N ILE A 33 -0.86 -0.62 -7.69
CA ILE A 33 -0.29 -1.93 -7.42
C ILE A 33 0.01 -2.64 -8.73
N GLY A 34 1.29 -2.94 -8.96
CA GLY A 34 1.79 -3.58 -10.18
C GLY A 34 1.43 -5.05 -10.30
N LYS A 35 1.61 -5.61 -11.51
CA LYS A 35 1.24 -6.99 -11.87
C LYS A 35 1.70 -8.04 -10.86
N ASN A 36 0.85 -9.05 -10.65
CA ASN A 36 1.16 -10.23 -9.82
C ASN A 36 1.61 -9.91 -8.38
N THR A 37 1.35 -8.71 -7.88
CA THR A 37 1.61 -8.37 -6.47
C THR A 37 0.51 -8.93 -5.59
N VAL A 38 0.91 -9.50 -4.46
CA VAL A 38 0.02 -10.12 -3.46
C VAL A 38 0.04 -9.29 -2.19
N ILE A 39 -1.15 -8.80 -1.81
CA ILE A 39 -1.40 -8.13 -0.55
C ILE A 39 -2.06 -9.13 0.41
N GLY A 40 -1.39 -9.41 1.52
CA GLY A 40 -1.87 -10.30 2.58
C GLY A 40 -3.12 -9.74 3.29
N PRO A 41 -3.73 -10.54 4.18
CA PRO A 41 -4.92 -10.12 4.92
C PRO A 41 -4.58 -9.06 5.97
N HIS A 42 -5.55 -8.22 6.33
CA HIS A 42 -5.38 -7.17 7.33
C HIS A 42 -4.23 -6.18 7.05
N THR A 43 -3.80 -6.05 5.80
CA THR A 43 -2.79 -5.07 5.39
C THR A 43 -3.49 -3.75 5.07
N VAL A 44 -2.90 -2.65 5.54
CA VAL A 44 -3.36 -1.29 5.18
C VAL A 44 -2.34 -0.68 4.23
N ILE A 45 -2.79 -0.41 3.00
CA ILE A 45 -2.07 0.39 2.01
C ILE A 45 -2.78 1.73 1.93
N ASP A 46 -2.22 2.74 2.58
CA ASP A 46 -2.78 4.08 2.69
C ASP A 46 -2.57 4.89 1.39
N ASP A 47 -3.21 6.04 1.33
CA ASP A 47 -3.27 6.92 0.16
C ASP A 47 -1.88 7.26 -0.41
N TYR A 48 -1.83 7.54 -1.72
CA TYR A 48 -0.61 7.96 -2.42
C TYR A 48 0.55 6.96 -2.33
N THR A 49 0.24 5.66 -2.36
CA THR A 49 1.24 4.58 -2.32
C THR A 49 1.35 3.87 -3.68
N HIS A 50 2.56 3.78 -4.21
CA HIS A 50 2.85 3.01 -5.43
C HIS A 50 3.69 1.77 -5.07
N ILE A 51 3.22 0.60 -5.49
CA ILE A 51 3.87 -0.69 -5.27
C ILE A 51 4.12 -1.34 -6.63
N GLY A 52 5.36 -1.75 -6.87
CA GLY A 52 5.77 -2.43 -8.10
C GLY A 52 5.16 -3.82 -8.30
N GLU A 53 5.63 -4.51 -9.33
CA GLU A 53 5.18 -5.86 -9.69
C GLU A 53 5.83 -6.96 -8.86
N GLY A 54 5.15 -8.11 -8.76
CA GLY A 54 5.69 -9.32 -8.13
C GLY A 54 6.03 -9.16 -6.65
N CYS A 55 5.49 -8.14 -5.97
CA CYS A 55 5.70 -7.94 -4.56
C CYS A 55 4.85 -8.92 -3.74
N ARG A 56 5.32 -9.27 -2.55
CA ARG A 56 4.60 -10.08 -1.57
C ARG A 56 4.58 -9.37 -0.23
N ILE A 57 3.41 -8.85 0.14
CA ILE A 57 3.21 -8.10 1.38
C ILE A 57 2.39 -8.95 2.33
N PHE A 58 2.94 -9.22 3.51
CA PHE A 58 2.32 -10.07 4.52
C PHE A 58 1.34 -9.28 5.40
N GLN A 59 0.66 -10.01 6.27
CA GLN A 59 -0.42 -9.49 7.11
C GLN A 59 0.04 -8.41 8.09
N PHE A 60 -0.88 -7.53 8.44
CA PHE A 60 -0.69 -6.46 9.44
C PHE A 60 0.39 -5.42 9.10
N CYS A 61 0.79 -5.32 7.83
CA CYS A 61 1.63 -4.20 7.38
C CYS A 61 0.82 -2.90 7.31
N SER A 62 1.48 -1.80 7.61
CA SER A 62 0.97 -0.43 7.41
C SER A 62 1.92 0.31 6.47
N ILE A 63 1.45 0.62 5.26
CA ILE A 63 2.28 1.20 4.19
C ILE A 63 1.59 2.44 3.66
N GLY A 64 2.28 3.58 3.63
CA GLY A 64 1.74 4.85 3.13
C GLY A 64 1.16 5.77 4.22
N ALA A 65 1.14 5.34 5.48
CA ALA A 65 0.66 6.18 6.57
C ALA A 65 1.46 7.50 6.66
N PRO A 66 0.85 8.59 7.19
CA PRO A 66 1.56 9.84 7.44
C PRO A 66 2.87 9.64 8.21
N PRO A 67 3.91 10.44 7.95
CA PRO A 67 5.15 10.39 8.73
C PRO A 67 4.90 10.70 10.20
N GLN A 68 5.81 10.26 11.06
CA GLN A 68 5.82 10.57 12.50
C GLN A 68 6.56 11.88 12.81
N ASP A 69 6.73 12.73 11.80
CA ASP A 69 7.40 14.02 11.91
C ASP A 69 6.40 15.08 12.39
N LEU A 70 6.76 15.80 13.45
CA LEU A 70 5.94 16.86 14.04
C LEU A 70 5.70 18.04 13.08
N LYS A 71 6.54 18.20 12.07
CA LYS A 71 6.40 19.26 11.07
C LYS A 71 5.39 18.93 9.97
N PHE A 72 4.92 17.68 9.87
CA PHE A 72 4.01 17.26 8.82
C PHE A 72 2.66 18.00 8.91
N GLY A 73 2.37 18.83 7.92
CA GLY A 73 1.16 19.64 7.82
C GLY A 73 0.06 19.05 6.95
N GLY A 74 0.20 17.79 6.51
CA GLY A 74 -0.75 17.14 5.58
C GLY A 74 -0.37 17.29 4.11
N GLU A 75 0.91 17.52 3.83
CA GLU A 75 1.42 17.69 2.47
C GLU A 75 1.23 16.41 1.65
N LYS A 76 1.10 16.60 0.33
CA LYS A 76 0.96 15.49 -0.62
C LYS A 76 2.31 14.86 -0.94
N THR A 77 2.79 14.02 -0.04
CA THR A 77 3.95 13.13 -0.26
C THR A 77 3.50 11.72 -0.63
N ARG A 78 4.43 10.83 -0.98
CA ARG A 78 4.10 9.48 -1.48
C ARG A 78 5.11 8.42 -1.02
N VAL A 79 4.69 7.16 -1.00
CA VAL A 79 5.58 5.99 -0.92
C VAL A 79 5.73 5.38 -2.32
N VAL A 80 6.95 4.99 -2.69
CA VAL A 80 7.23 4.23 -3.91
C VAL A 80 8.05 2.99 -3.55
N ILE A 81 7.46 1.82 -3.70
CA ILE A 81 8.07 0.51 -3.53
C ILE A 81 8.34 -0.08 -4.91
N GLY A 82 9.56 -0.57 -5.13
CA GLY A 82 9.96 -1.21 -6.39
C GLY A 82 9.36 -2.60 -6.60
N ASN A 83 9.95 -3.38 -7.49
CA ASN A 83 9.46 -4.71 -7.87
C ASN A 83 10.07 -5.83 -7.00
N PHE A 84 9.40 -6.98 -6.94
CA PHE A 84 9.90 -8.22 -6.35
C PHE A 84 10.32 -8.12 -4.87
N ASN A 85 9.70 -7.21 -4.13
CA ASN A 85 9.95 -7.05 -2.71
C ASN A 85 9.13 -8.04 -1.88
N THR A 86 9.73 -8.57 -0.81
CA THR A 86 9.01 -9.30 0.23
C THR A 86 8.97 -8.46 1.49
N ILE A 87 7.77 -8.08 1.93
CA ILE A 87 7.55 -7.26 3.13
C ILE A 87 6.81 -8.12 4.14
N ARG A 88 7.49 -8.46 5.24
CA ARG A 88 6.97 -9.34 6.30
C ARG A 88 6.03 -8.61 7.25
N GLU A 89 5.41 -9.39 8.12
CA GLU A 89 4.37 -8.97 9.05
C GLU A 89 4.79 -7.77 9.92
N PHE A 90 3.82 -6.92 10.26
CA PHE A 90 3.98 -5.77 11.15
C PHE A 90 4.98 -4.70 10.68
N VAL A 91 5.40 -4.74 9.42
CA VAL A 91 6.24 -3.69 8.85
C VAL A 91 5.43 -2.40 8.68
N THR A 92 6.03 -1.29 9.10
CA THR A 92 5.51 0.06 8.92
C THR A 92 6.41 0.84 7.94
N ILE A 93 5.84 1.34 6.85
CA ILE A 93 6.52 2.21 5.86
C ILE A 93 5.68 3.47 5.71
N HIS A 94 6.26 4.62 6.07
CA HIS A 94 5.53 5.89 6.09
C HIS A 94 5.88 6.74 4.87
N ARG A 95 4.97 7.63 4.47
CA ARG A 95 5.28 8.69 3.50
C ARG A 95 6.34 9.64 4.06
N SER A 96 7.00 10.40 3.20
CA SER A 96 7.98 11.40 3.60
C SER A 96 7.32 12.70 4.10
N THR A 97 8.14 13.61 4.62
CA THR A 97 7.83 15.04 4.75
C THR A 97 8.47 15.84 3.61
N LEU A 98 8.08 17.11 3.46
CA LEU A 98 8.83 18.05 2.61
C LEU A 98 10.15 18.41 3.30
N ALA A 99 11.19 18.62 2.50
CA ALA A 99 12.45 19.15 3.00
C ALA A 99 12.29 20.66 3.28
N ASP A 100 12.92 21.13 4.36
CA ASP A 100 13.04 22.55 4.71
C ASP A 100 13.88 23.32 3.67
#